data_AF-A0A939ZM07-F1
#
_entry.id   AF-A0A939ZM07-F1
#
_cell.length_a   1.000
_cell.length_b   1.000
_cell.length_c   1.000
_cell.angle_alpha   90.00
_cell.angle_beta   90.00
_cell.angle_gamma   90.00
#
_symmetry.space_group_name_H-M   'P 1'
#
loop_
_entity.id
_entity.type
_entity.pdbx_description
1 polymer ?
#
loop_
_entity_poly.entity_id
_entity_poly.type
_entity_poly.pdbx_seq_one_letter_code
_entity_poly.pdbx_strand_id
1 'polypeptide(L)'
;MKKKWLKYGVFCYAFLTSAPLFAATGGIGLTFDEWIEEFRREAVDDGISAQSLDMAFQSLQLYPEVIVSDRKQPEFRRDFQSYLDNAINIPRIKNARKLMEQHAALFKEIERKYKVPANYLLAFWGMETNFGATKGEYPTVSVLATLAYDTRRSGFFRSELKHCVRLIQDGLPPEKFSGSWAGAVGNFQFMPSTLRNFGVDYDNDGQIDLWNSLPDALASAANYLSAEGWNPKVGWGREVVLPKKFNWALIEQKKTIEEWLEEGISFADSSEIHEPLSTQAELFLPAGVHGPAFLTYSNFRVILKWNNSVLYAIAVGHLADRIVFRPSFSKKYFQKGSAFTLENAQEIQELLSKMGLYDSDIDGVLGRKSREAIRNFQTMYDLPADGYANASLLEFMRLVVNGGEKRDNLTFDETVELQKILAKGSYYIGPIDGKLGKATLDGVELYKKVYGLSSGAVNRALLEKMRVQFARNLENGELDPLVKEKLRRQEEEKKRLKANKNKRLKKKKTTVQKTKKTASRKGLKKR
;
A
#
# COMPACT_ATOMS: atom_id res chain seq x y z
N MET A 1 -21.40 30.48 -1.17
CA MET A 1 -20.70 29.32 -0.58
C MET A 1 -20.15 28.45 -1.70
N LYS A 2 -18.82 28.46 -1.90
CA LYS A 2 -18.12 27.76 -2.99
C LYS A 2 -18.09 26.25 -2.70
N LYS A 3 -18.82 25.44 -3.47
CA LYS A 3 -18.75 23.96 -3.39
C LYS A 3 -17.46 23.49 -4.05
N LYS A 4 -16.52 22.98 -3.24
CA LYS A 4 -15.33 22.26 -3.71
C LYS A 4 -15.76 20.85 -4.14
N TRP A 5 -15.66 20.55 -5.42
CA TRP A 5 -15.77 19.20 -5.96
C TRP A 5 -14.39 18.54 -5.89
N LEU A 6 -14.23 17.48 -5.09
CA LEU A 6 -13.07 16.60 -5.18
C LEU A 6 -13.30 15.64 -6.35
N LYS A 7 -12.55 15.84 -7.45
CA LYS A 7 -12.50 14.90 -8.58
C LYS A 7 -11.58 13.73 -8.18
N TYR A 8 -12.12 12.51 -8.22
CA TYR A 8 -11.37 11.27 -8.00
C TYR A 8 -11.32 10.51 -9.31
N GLY A 9 -10.13 10.30 -9.86
CA GLY A 9 -9.88 9.43 -11.01
C GLY A 9 -8.81 8.41 -10.63
N VAL A 10 -8.93 7.20 -11.16
CA VAL A 10 -7.95 6.12 -11.07
C VAL A 10 -6.76 6.47 -11.96
N PHE A 11 -5.53 6.30 -11.45
CA PHE A 11 -4.30 6.68 -12.15
C PHE A 11 -3.62 5.44 -12.77
N CYS A 12 -3.39 5.44 -14.08
CA CYS A 12 -2.59 4.42 -14.77
C CYS A 12 -1.08 4.74 -14.65
N TYR A 13 -0.30 3.82 -14.08
CA TYR A 13 1.17 3.88 -14.02
C TYR A 13 1.82 3.25 -15.26
N ALA A 14 2.78 3.94 -15.90
CA ALA A 14 3.83 3.29 -16.70
C ALA A 14 5.07 4.18 -16.91
N PHE A 15 6.22 3.64 -16.46
CA PHE A 15 7.64 3.91 -16.75
C PHE A 15 8.21 5.35 -16.67
N LEU A 16 9.28 5.50 -15.90
CA LEU A 16 10.13 6.70 -15.78
C LEU A 16 11.57 6.31 -16.14
N THR A 17 12.11 6.91 -17.20
CA THR A 17 13.56 7.06 -17.39
C THR A 17 13.95 8.40 -16.80
N SER A 18 14.91 8.44 -15.88
CA SER A 18 15.35 9.66 -15.20
C SER A 18 16.12 10.59 -16.15
N ALA A 19 15.61 11.81 -16.36
CA ALA A 19 16.38 12.95 -16.84
C ALA A 19 16.46 14.01 -15.73
N PRO A 20 17.59 14.74 -15.59
CA PRO A 20 17.83 15.65 -14.48
C PRO A 20 16.88 16.86 -14.49
N LEU A 21 16.53 17.29 -13.28
CA LEU A 21 15.63 18.40 -12.99
C LEU A 21 16.26 19.74 -13.39
N PHE A 22 15.80 20.35 -14.47
CA PHE A 22 15.99 21.78 -14.73
C PHE A 22 14.69 22.55 -14.41
N ALA A 23 14.89 23.74 -13.87
CA ALA A 23 13.84 24.69 -13.48
C ALA A 23 12.88 25.00 -14.63
N ALA A 24 11.67 25.45 -14.27
CA ALA A 24 10.63 25.88 -15.19
C ALA A 24 11.07 27.10 -16.02
N THR A 25 11.79 26.81 -17.10
CA THR A 25 11.90 27.57 -18.33
C THR A 25 11.54 26.55 -19.42
N GLY A 26 10.64 26.90 -20.34
CA GLY A 26 10.37 26.06 -21.51
C GLY A 26 11.69 25.54 -22.08
N GLY A 27 11.78 24.22 -22.27
CA GLY A 27 13.01 23.58 -22.71
C GLY A 27 13.57 24.30 -23.93
N ILE A 28 14.89 24.31 -24.07
CA ILE A 28 15.55 24.60 -25.33
C ILE A 28 14.96 23.62 -26.36
N GLY A 29 13.99 24.07 -27.17
CA GLY A 29 13.13 23.20 -27.96
C GLY A 29 11.91 23.93 -28.55
N LEU A 30 11.31 23.30 -29.56
CA LEU A 30 10.20 23.80 -30.38
C LEU A 30 9.02 24.33 -29.53
N THR A 31 8.36 25.38 -30.00
CA THR A 31 7.03 25.78 -29.53
C THR A 31 6.01 24.65 -29.71
N PHE A 32 4.86 24.71 -29.03
CA PHE A 32 3.83 23.67 -29.17
C PHE A 32 3.39 23.48 -30.63
N ASP A 33 3.21 24.57 -31.38
CA ASP A 33 2.82 24.50 -32.78
C ASP A 33 3.92 23.89 -33.66
N GLU A 34 5.18 24.27 -33.44
CA GLU A 34 6.33 23.68 -34.14
C GLU A 34 6.49 22.18 -33.81
N TRP A 35 6.22 21.78 -32.57
CA TRP A 35 6.22 20.39 -32.13
C TRP A 35 5.09 19.59 -32.78
N ILE A 36 3.90 20.19 -32.95
CA ILE A 36 2.79 19.55 -33.68
C ILE A 36 3.15 19.31 -35.13
N GLU A 37 3.82 20.24 -35.80
CA GLU A 37 4.28 20.03 -37.17
C GLU A 37 5.33 18.92 -37.28
N GLU A 38 6.21 18.79 -36.29
CA GLU A 38 7.12 17.64 -36.20
C GLU A 38 6.37 16.33 -35.98
N PHE A 39 5.44 16.30 -35.02
CA PHE A 39 4.62 15.12 -34.74
C PHE A 39 3.78 14.72 -35.97
N ARG A 40 3.24 15.69 -36.74
CA ARG A 40 2.51 15.44 -37.97
C ARG A 40 3.36 14.65 -38.97
N ARG A 41 4.60 15.08 -39.21
CA ARG A 41 5.53 14.37 -40.12
C ARG A 41 5.80 12.94 -39.62
N GLU A 42 6.12 12.79 -38.34
CA GLU A 42 6.33 11.48 -37.72
C GLU A 42 5.09 10.57 -37.85
N ALA A 43 3.89 11.10 -37.64
CA ALA A 43 2.64 10.36 -37.74
C ALA A 43 2.35 9.92 -39.19
N VAL A 44 2.63 10.78 -40.18
CA VAL A 44 2.51 10.43 -41.59
C VAL A 44 3.48 9.33 -42.00
N ASP A 45 4.73 9.40 -41.55
CA ASP A 45 5.74 8.35 -41.78
C ASP A 45 5.30 7.00 -41.18
N ASP A 46 4.50 7.05 -40.10
CA ASP A 46 3.87 5.90 -39.43
C ASP A 46 2.53 5.44 -40.06
N GLY A 47 2.17 5.98 -41.23
CA GLY A 47 1.00 5.59 -42.01
C GLY A 47 -0.32 6.23 -41.58
N ILE A 48 -0.28 7.30 -40.77
CA ILE A 48 -1.48 8.09 -40.44
C ILE A 48 -1.74 9.11 -41.54
N SER A 49 -2.96 9.20 -42.04
CA SER A 49 -3.31 10.10 -43.12
C SER A 49 -3.30 11.57 -42.67
N ALA A 50 -2.87 12.46 -43.56
CA ALA A 50 -2.90 13.91 -43.32
C ALA A 50 -4.32 14.40 -42.98
N GLN A 51 -5.35 13.85 -43.65
CA GLN A 51 -6.74 14.17 -43.38
C GLN A 51 -7.16 13.82 -41.94
N SER A 52 -6.75 12.67 -41.41
CA SER A 52 -7.05 12.28 -40.03
C SER A 52 -6.34 13.16 -39.02
N LEU A 53 -5.11 13.61 -39.31
CA LEU A 53 -4.39 14.59 -38.49
C LEU A 53 -5.09 15.95 -38.51
N ASP A 54 -5.58 16.40 -39.67
CA ASP A 54 -6.33 17.65 -39.80
C ASP A 54 -7.62 17.61 -38.98
N MET A 55 -8.36 16.51 -39.06
CA MET A 55 -9.56 16.29 -38.24
C MET A 55 -9.23 16.26 -36.75
N ALA A 56 -8.20 15.53 -36.34
CA ALA A 56 -7.81 15.42 -34.93
C ALA A 56 -7.34 16.75 -34.35
N PHE A 57 -6.62 17.56 -35.13
CA PHE A 57 -5.96 18.77 -34.63
C PHE A 57 -6.72 20.07 -34.92
N GLN A 58 -7.89 20.00 -35.57
CA GLN A 58 -8.70 21.18 -35.90
C GLN A 58 -9.00 22.08 -34.69
N SER A 59 -9.21 21.49 -33.51
CA SER A 59 -9.52 22.21 -32.25
C SER A 59 -8.50 21.93 -31.15
N LEU A 60 -7.25 21.67 -31.54
CA LEU A 60 -6.20 21.32 -30.60
C LEU A 60 -5.87 22.50 -29.67
N GLN A 61 -5.75 22.23 -28.37
CA GLN A 61 -5.37 23.21 -27.37
C GLN A 61 -4.35 22.62 -26.40
N LEU A 62 -3.46 23.46 -25.87
CA LEU A 62 -2.56 23.07 -24.79
C LEU A 62 -3.30 23.14 -23.45
N TYR A 63 -3.15 22.11 -22.60
CA TYR A 63 -3.76 22.03 -21.27
C TYR A 63 -2.71 21.94 -20.14
N PRO A 64 -1.96 23.02 -19.81
CA PRO A 64 -0.83 22.95 -18.87
C PRO A 64 -1.16 22.35 -17.49
N GLU A 65 -2.41 22.46 -17.04
CA GLU A 65 -2.87 21.88 -15.79
C GLU A 65 -2.81 20.34 -15.76
N VAL A 66 -2.85 19.67 -16.91
CA VAL A 66 -2.71 18.21 -16.98
C VAL A 66 -1.27 17.78 -16.72
N ILE A 67 -0.29 18.60 -17.06
CA ILE A 67 1.13 18.39 -16.70
C ILE A 67 1.29 18.47 -15.17
N VAL A 68 0.63 19.44 -14.53
CA VAL A 68 0.62 19.55 -13.06
C VAL A 68 -0.03 18.32 -12.42
N SER A 69 -1.08 17.78 -13.05
CA SER A 69 -1.79 16.60 -12.56
C SER A 69 -0.96 15.32 -12.74
N ASP A 70 -0.27 15.19 -13.87
CA ASP A 70 0.67 14.11 -14.17
C ASP A 70 1.83 14.04 -13.16
N ARG A 71 2.32 15.20 -12.72
CA ARG A 71 3.36 15.32 -11.68
C ARG A 71 2.83 15.13 -10.26
N LYS A 72 1.52 15.19 -10.02
CA LYS A 72 0.90 14.97 -8.70
C LYS A 72 0.42 13.53 -8.61
N GLN A 73 1.14 12.68 -7.88
CA GLN A 73 0.80 11.27 -7.66
C GLN A 73 0.15 11.07 -6.28
N PRO A 74 -1.20 11.10 -6.14
CA PRO A 74 -1.88 11.12 -4.84
C PRO A 74 -1.96 9.73 -4.20
N GLU A 75 -1.85 8.66 -5.00
CA GLU A 75 -1.96 7.28 -4.53
C GLU A 75 -0.79 6.89 -3.62
N PHE A 76 0.42 7.41 -3.88
CA PHE A 76 1.54 7.23 -2.96
C PHE A 76 1.27 7.79 -1.56
N ARG A 77 0.31 8.70 -1.37
CA ARG A 77 0.04 9.31 -0.05
C ARG A 77 -0.98 8.55 0.80
N ARG A 78 -1.68 7.54 0.27
CA ARG A 78 -2.75 6.86 0.99
C ARG A 78 -2.26 5.56 1.59
N ASP A 79 -2.47 5.40 2.89
CA ASP A 79 -2.30 4.11 3.54
C ASP A 79 -3.35 3.10 3.03
N PHE A 80 -3.01 1.81 3.14
CA PHE A 80 -3.80 0.69 2.67
C PHE A 80 -5.28 0.78 3.06
N GLN A 81 -5.59 1.06 4.33
CA GLN A 81 -6.98 1.06 4.80
C GLN A 81 -7.74 2.30 4.34
N SER A 82 -7.12 3.47 4.34
CA SER A 82 -7.75 4.67 3.79
C SER A 82 -8.11 4.52 2.30
N TYR A 83 -7.26 3.85 1.51
CA TYR A 83 -7.57 3.54 0.12
C TYR A 83 -8.77 2.59 0.01
N LEU A 84 -8.76 1.47 0.75
CA LEU A 84 -9.85 0.49 0.73
C LEU A 84 -11.17 1.06 1.26
N ASP A 85 -11.18 1.85 2.33
CA ASP A 85 -12.40 2.43 2.88
C ASP A 85 -13.08 3.39 1.88
N ASN A 86 -12.27 4.11 1.08
CA ASN A 86 -12.79 4.92 -0.02
C ASN A 86 -13.33 4.05 -1.15
N ALA A 87 -12.54 3.05 -1.56
CA ALA A 87 -12.85 2.19 -2.69
C ALA A 87 -14.06 1.26 -2.44
N ILE A 88 -14.21 0.79 -1.20
CA ILE A 88 -15.14 -0.28 -0.82
C ILE A 88 -16.18 0.28 0.15
N ASN A 89 -17.07 1.12 -0.40
CA ASN A 89 -18.14 1.74 0.38
C ASN A 89 -19.52 1.13 0.05
N ILE A 90 -20.43 1.19 1.03
CA ILE A 90 -21.78 0.61 0.92
C ILE A 90 -22.57 1.17 -0.27
N PRO A 91 -22.58 2.50 -0.55
CA PRO A 91 -23.26 3.04 -1.72
C PRO A 91 -22.80 2.41 -3.03
N ARG A 92 -21.48 2.27 -3.24
CA ARG A 92 -20.91 1.65 -4.44
C ARG A 92 -21.34 0.20 -4.59
N ILE A 93 -21.26 -0.59 -3.51
CA ILE A 93 -21.68 -2.01 -3.51
C ILE A 93 -23.17 -2.14 -3.85
N LYS A 94 -24.02 -1.31 -3.24
CA LYS A 94 -25.47 -1.31 -3.53
C LYS A 94 -25.76 -0.94 -4.98
N ASN A 95 -25.07 0.06 -5.52
CA ASN A 95 -25.26 0.46 -6.91
C ASN A 95 -24.80 -0.63 -7.89
N ALA A 96 -23.65 -1.27 -7.64
CA ALA A 96 -23.18 -2.39 -8.46
C ALA A 96 -24.20 -3.54 -8.49
N ARG A 97 -24.79 -3.91 -7.36
CA ARG A 97 -25.82 -4.96 -7.31
C ARG A 97 -27.08 -4.58 -8.08
N LYS A 98 -27.55 -3.33 -7.93
CA LYS A 98 -28.67 -2.82 -8.72
C LYS A 98 -28.38 -2.89 -10.22
N LEU A 99 -27.18 -2.50 -10.65
CA LEU A 99 -26.77 -2.56 -12.05
C LEU A 99 -26.62 -4.00 -12.55
N MET A 100 -26.14 -4.92 -11.70
CA MET A 100 -26.08 -6.36 -12.00
C MET A 100 -27.47 -6.91 -12.29
N GLU A 101 -28.47 -6.58 -11.47
CA GLU A 101 -29.86 -6.99 -11.65
C GLU A 101 -30.49 -6.34 -12.89
N GLN A 102 -30.29 -5.03 -13.07
CA GLN A 102 -30.84 -4.26 -14.18
C GLN A 102 -30.32 -4.74 -15.55
N HIS A 103 -29.05 -5.16 -15.62
CA HIS A 103 -28.40 -5.59 -16.86
C HIS A 103 -28.07 -7.08 -16.87
N ALA A 104 -28.81 -7.89 -16.11
CA ALA A 104 -28.52 -9.31 -15.90
C ALA A 104 -28.39 -10.12 -17.21
N ALA A 105 -29.24 -9.84 -18.20
CA ALA A 105 -29.19 -10.50 -19.50
C ALA A 105 -27.87 -10.21 -20.23
N LEU A 106 -27.49 -8.92 -20.33
CA LEU A 106 -26.25 -8.49 -20.96
C LEU A 106 -25.02 -9.07 -20.26
N PHE A 107 -24.97 -9.01 -18.93
CA PHE A 107 -23.87 -9.61 -18.16
C PHE A 107 -23.75 -11.12 -18.41
N LYS A 108 -24.86 -11.84 -18.44
CA LYS A 108 -24.86 -13.29 -18.70
C LYS A 108 -24.36 -13.62 -20.11
N GLU A 109 -24.71 -12.82 -21.10
CA GLU A 109 -24.22 -12.99 -22.47
C GLU A 109 -22.71 -12.73 -22.59
N ILE A 110 -22.25 -11.62 -22.01
CA ILE A 110 -20.83 -11.24 -21.99
C ILE A 110 -20.00 -12.28 -21.22
N GLU A 111 -20.47 -12.72 -20.05
CA GLU A 111 -19.80 -13.76 -19.26
C GLU A 111 -19.72 -15.08 -20.04
N ARG A 112 -20.78 -15.47 -20.75
CA ARG A 112 -20.77 -16.67 -21.60
C ARG A 112 -19.74 -16.58 -22.72
N LYS A 113 -19.57 -15.41 -23.35
CA LYS A 113 -18.65 -15.18 -24.47
C LYS A 113 -17.19 -15.07 -24.00
N TYR A 114 -16.92 -14.20 -23.03
CA TYR A 114 -15.56 -13.83 -22.63
C TYR A 114 -15.05 -14.56 -21.38
N LYS A 115 -15.92 -15.30 -20.68
CA LYS A 115 -15.61 -16.04 -19.45
C LYS A 115 -15.15 -15.15 -18.29
N VAL A 116 -15.56 -13.88 -18.30
CA VAL A 116 -15.31 -12.91 -17.21
C VAL A 116 -16.60 -12.72 -16.41
N PRO A 117 -16.62 -13.06 -15.11
CA PRO A 117 -17.83 -12.92 -14.30
C PRO A 117 -18.27 -11.47 -14.11
N ALA A 118 -19.59 -11.26 -14.04
CA ALA A 118 -20.22 -9.93 -13.94
C ALA A 118 -19.71 -9.08 -12.76
N ASN A 119 -19.45 -9.71 -11.60
CA ASN A 119 -19.00 -9.01 -10.40
C ASN A 119 -17.63 -8.35 -10.57
N TYR A 120 -16.74 -8.90 -11.40
CA TYR A 120 -15.46 -8.27 -11.73
C TYR A 120 -15.63 -7.09 -12.68
N LEU A 121 -16.45 -7.23 -13.74
CA LEU A 121 -16.75 -6.11 -14.65
C LEU A 121 -17.38 -4.93 -13.90
N LEU A 122 -18.30 -5.19 -12.96
CA LEU A 122 -18.88 -4.17 -12.10
C LEU A 122 -17.86 -3.56 -11.14
N ALA A 123 -16.91 -4.35 -10.62
CA ALA A 123 -15.86 -3.83 -9.77
C ALA A 123 -14.93 -2.87 -10.55
N PHE A 124 -14.50 -3.24 -11.75
CA PHE A 124 -13.75 -2.35 -12.64
C PHE A 124 -14.56 -1.08 -12.96
N TRP A 125 -15.80 -1.22 -13.41
CA TRP A 125 -16.64 -0.06 -13.78
C TRP A 125 -16.88 0.90 -12.61
N GLY A 126 -17.10 0.35 -11.41
CA GLY A 126 -17.29 1.11 -10.18
C GLY A 126 -16.01 1.81 -9.71
N MET A 127 -14.84 1.19 -9.93
CA MET A 127 -13.54 1.78 -9.58
C MET A 127 -13.12 2.86 -10.58
N GLU A 128 -13.30 2.63 -11.89
CA GLU A 128 -12.84 3.55 -12.93
C GLU A 128 -13.65 4.84 -13.01
N THR A 129 -14.98 4.73 -13.08
CA THR A 129 -15.84 5.89 -13.40
C THR A 129 -17.05 6.01 -12.48
N ASN A 130 -17.08 5.25 -11.39
CA ASN A 130 -18.25 5.13 -10.53
C ASN A 130 -19.51 4.84 -11.36
N PHE A 131 -19.41 3.82 -12.22
CA PHE A 131 -20.46 3.37 -13.12
C PHE A 131 -20.86 4.42 -14.18
N GLY A 132 -19.87 5.09 -14.78
CA GLY A 132 -20.06 6.07 -15.85
C GLY A 132 -20.36 7.49 -15.39
N ALA A 133 -20.44 7.74 -14.08
CA ALA A 133 -20.69 9.07 -13.51
C ALA A 133 -19.49 10.03 -13.64
N THR A 134 -18.26 9.51 -13.73
CA THR A 134 -17.03 10.30 -13.81
C THR A 134 -16.10 9.80 -14.92
N LYS A 135 -16.56 9.85 -16.17
CA LYS A 135 -15.78 9.44 -17.37
C LYS A 135 -14.67 10.43 -17.76
N GLY A 136 -14.74 11.65 -17.22
CA GLY A 136 -13.88 12.76 -17.62
C GLY A 136 -14.46 13.55 -18.80
N GLU A 137 -14.07 14.80 -18.90
CA GLU A 137 -14.62 15.78 -19.86
C GLU A 137 -13.49 16.47 -20.65
N TYR A 138 -12.24 16.06 -20.46
CA TYR A 138 -11.13 16.65 -21.19
C TYR A 138 -11.12 16.17 -22.64
N PRO A 139 -10.85 17.05 -23.62
CA PRO A 139 -10.61 16.64 -25.01
C PRO A 139 -9.35 15.77 -25.08
N THR A 140 -9.53 14.48 -25.37
CA THR A 140 -8.47 13.46 -25.23
C THR A 140 -7.30 13.74 -26.15
N VAL A 141 -7.56 14.16 -27.40
CA VAL A 141 -6.51 14.50 -28.37
C VAL A 141 -5.61 15.61 -27.83
N SER A 142 -6.21 16.68 -27.30
CA SER A 142 -5.50 17.82 -26.72
C SER A 142 -4.72 17.46 -25.47
N VAL A 143 -5.29 16.61 -24.60
CA VAL A 143 -4.59 16.10 -23.41
C VAL A 143 -3.36 15.28 -23.80
N LEU A 144 -3.52 14.34 -24.73
CA LEU A 144 -2.43 13.48 -25.17
C LEU A 144 -1.34 14.28 -25.87
N ALA A 145 -1.69 15.25 -26.72
CA ALA A 145 -0.73 16.17 -27.32
C ALA A 145 0.02 17.00 -26.26
N THR A 146 -0.68 17.51 -25.26
CA THR A 146 -0.06 18.26 -24.16
C THR A 146 0.95 17.41 -23.38
N LEU A 147 0.60 16.15 -23.08
CA LEU A 147 1.48 15.24 -22.32
C LEU A 147 2.60 14.63 -23.18
N ALA A 148 2.39 14.52 -24.50
CA ALA A 148 3.40 14.11 -25.47
C ALA A 148 4.44 15.22 -25.72
N TYR A 149 4.01 16.49 -25.60
CA TYR A 149 4.87 17.67 -25.62
C TYR A 149 5.71 17.82 -24.33
N ASP A 150 5.20 17.41 -23.16
CA ASP A 150 5.98 17.38 -21.92
C ASP A 150 7.07 16.31 -21.94
N THR A 151 8.21 16.58 -21.28
CA THR A 151 9.40 15.73 -21.37
C THR A 151 9.33 14.47 -20.51
N ARG A 152 8.46 14.38 -19.51
CA ARG A 152 8.51 13.30 -18.51
C ARG A 152 8.18 11.92 -19.08
N ARG A 153 7.15 11.85 -19.92
CA ARG A 153 6.60 10.59 -20.50
C ARG A 153 6.26 10.76 -21.99
N SER A 154 6.99 11.64 -22.67
CA SER A 154 6.72 12.01 -24.06
C SER A 154 6.52 10.81 -24.97
N GLY A 155 7.40 9.80 -24.94
CA GLY A 155 7.31 8.62 -25.79
C GLY A 155 6.01 7.82 -25.63
N PHE A 156 5.56 7.60 -24.38
CA PHE A 156 4.30 6.91 -24.11
C PHE A 156 3.11 7.71 -24.67
N PHE A 157 3.02 9.00 -24.35
CA PHE A 157 1.89 9.82 -24.78
C PHE A 157 1.91 10.12 -26.29
N ARG A 158 3.08 10.21 -26.93
CA ARG A 158 3.20 10.24 -28.41
C ARG A 158 2.59 9.00 -29.02
N SER A 159 2.89 7.81 -28.49
CA SER A 159 2.32 6.55 -28.95
C SER A 159 0.79 6.54 -28.80
N GLU A 160 0.28 6.94 -27.64
CA GLU A 160 -1.17 7.01 -27.39
C GLU A 160 -1.86 8.06 -28.28
N LEU A 161 -1.22 9.20 -28.55
CA LEU A 161 -1.73 10.19 -29.49
C LEU A 161 -1.83 9.61 -30.91
N LYS A 162 -0.81 8.89 -31.38
CA LYS A 162 -0.88 8.18 -32.68
C LYS A 162 -2.02 7.16 -32.71
N HIS A 163 -2.23 6.39 -31.65
CA HIS A 163 -3.37 5.47 -31.56
C HIS A 163 -4.72 6.20 -31.59
N CYS A 164 -4.82 7.35 -30.92
CA CYS A 164 -6.02 8.18 -30.94
C CYS A 164 -6.33 8.71 -32.35
N VAL A 165 -5.33 9.21 -33.08
CA VAL A 165 -5.53 9.66 -34.47
C VAL A 165 -5.85 8.49 -35.41
N ARG A 166 -5.26 7.30 -35.19
CA ARG A 166 -5.62 6.09 -35.93
C ARG A 166 -7.08 5.69 -35.71
N LEU A 167 -7.59 5.78 -34.49
CA LEU A 167 -9.03 5.53 -34.24
C LEU A 167 -9.92 6.52 -34.98
N ILE A 168 -9.49 7.78 -35.13
CA ILE A 168 -10.18 8.78 -35.96
C ILE A 168 -10.14 8.39 -37.43
N GLN A 169 -9.00 7.92 -37.92
CA GLN A 169 -8.86 7.37 -39.27
C GLN A 169 -9.76 6.15 -39.51
N ASP A 170 -9.92 5.31 -38.49
CA ASP A 170 -10.75 4.10 -38.52
C ASP A 170 -12.27 4.44 -38.41
N GLY A 171 -12.64 5.73 -38.31
CA GLY A 171 -14.01 6.23 -38.41
C GLY A 171 -14.62 6.77 -37.11
N LEU A 172 -13.86 6.80 -36.00
CA LEU A 172 -14.37 7.33 -34.73
C LEU A 172 -14.29 8.87 -34.69
N PRO A 173 -15.41 9.60 -34.55
CA PRO A 173 -15.39 11.06 -34.67
C PRO A 173 -14.58 11.72 -33.53
N PRO A 174 -13.72 12.73 -33.83
CA PRO A 174 -12.88 13.40 -32.83
C PRO A 174 -13.66 13.95 -31.63
N GLU A 175 -14.90 14.38 -31.83
CA GLU A 175 -15.75 15.00 -30.81
C GLU A 175 -16.21 14.00 -29.73
N LYS A 176 -16.19 12.70 -30.04
CA LYS A 176 -16.49 11.65 -29.05
C LYS A 176 -15.35 11.43 -28.05
N PHE A 177 -14.13 11.84 -28.39
CA PHE A 177 -12.93 11.61 -27.56
C PHE A 177 -12.86 12.54 -26.35
N SER A 178 -13.69 12.25 -25.35
CA SER A 178 -13.64 12.85 -24.01
C SER A 178 -13.10 11.85 -22.98
N GLY A 179 -12.30 12.34 -22.03
CA GLY A 179 -11.64 11.45 -21.08
C GLY A 179 -11.07 12.13 -19.85
N SER A 180 -10.27 11.37 -19.12
CA SER A 180 -9.52 11.87 -17.97
C SER A 180 -8.42 12.84 -18.40
N TRP A 181 -7.84 13.52 -17.40
CA TRP A 181 -6.67 14.37 -17.56
C TRP A 181 -5.44 13.60 -18.09
N ALA A 182 -5.45 12.26 -18.09
CA ALA A 182 -4.38 11.40 -18.61
C ALA A 182 -4.70 10.80 -20.00
N GLY A 183 -5.84 11.14 -20.59
CA GLY A 183 -6.26 10.66 -21.91
C GLY A 183 -6.95 9.30 -21.92
N ALA A 184 -7.34 8.78 -20.76
CA ALA A 184 -8.13 7.55 -20.66
C ALA A 184 -9.62 7.83 -20.91
N VAL A 185 -10.30 6.99 -21.70
CA VAL A 185 -11.63 7.27 -22.26
C VAL A 185 -12.73 6.32 -21.79
N GLY A 186 -13.96 6.82 -21.80
CA GLY A 186 -15.17 6.02 -21.63
C GLY A 186 -15.38 5.45 -20.22
N ASN A 187 -16.32 4.50 -20.12
CA ASN A 187 -16.76 3.89 -18.86
C ASN A 187 -15.66 3.13 -18.12
N PHE A 188 -14.69 2.59 -18.85
CA PHE A 188 -13.62 1.74 -18.32
C PHE A 188 -12.23 2.38 -18.42
N GLN A 189 -12.16 3.68 -18.76
CA GLN A 189 -10.89 4.44 -18.81
C GLN A 189 -9.81 3.72 -19.65
N PHE A 190 -10.19 3.31 -20.86
CA PHE A 190 -9.22 2.74 -21.79
C PHE A 190 -8.29 3.83 -22.32
N MET A 191 -6.99 3.53 -22.38
CA MET A 191 -6.09 4.31 -23.23
C MET A 191 -6.45 4.06 -24.72
N PRO A 192 -6.19 5.02 -25.63
CA PRO A 192 -6.46 4.82 -27.06
C PRO A 192 -5.88 3.53 -27.64
N SER A 193 -4.68 3.12 -27.23
CA SER A 193 -4.09 1.84 -27.65
C SER A 193 -4.95 0.64 -27.20
N THR A 194 -5.43 0.65 -25.97
CA THR A 194 -6.33 -0.38 -25.42
C THR A 194 -7.66 -0.41 -26.17
N LEU A 195 -8.28 0.75 -26.42
CA LEU A 195 -9.49 0.85 -27.23
C LEU A 195 -9.26 0.27 -28.63
N ARG A 196 -8.16 0.64 -29.30
CA ARG A 196 -7.88 0.14 -30.64
C ARG A 196 -7.67 -1.37 -30.70
N ASN A 197 -7.07 -1.97 -29.67
CA ASN A 197 -6.74 -3.39 -29.66
C ASN A 197 -7.89 -4.28 -29.14
N PHE A 198 -8.74 -3.74 -28.27
CA PHE A 198 -9.73 -4.54 -27.53
C PHE A 198 -11.16 -4.03 -27.61
N GLY A 199 -11.39 -2.87 -28.25
CA GLY A 199 -12.72 -2.32 -28.49
C GLY A 199 -13.59 -3.29 -29.29
N VAL A 200 -14.84 -3.42 -28.88
CA VAL A 200 -15.84 -4.28 -29.51
C VAL A 200 -17.11 -3.48 -29.73
N ASP A 201 -17.55 -3.41 -30.99
CA ASP A 201 -18.92 -3.05 -31.36
C ASP A 201 -19.77 -4.29 -31.05
N TYR A 202 -20.47 -4.25 -29.92
CA TYR A 202 -21.20 -5.41 -29.40
C TYR A 202 -22.69 -5.34 -29.73
N ASP A 203 -23.26 -4.14 -29.83
CA ASP A 203 -24.63 -3.95 -30.28
C ASP A 203 -24.78 -3.98 -31.81
N ASN A 204 -23.66 -3.99 -32.56
CA ASN A 204 -23.56 -4.11 -34.02
C ASN A 204 -24.15 -2.90 -34.76
N ASP A 205 -23.99 -1.70 -34.18
CA ASP A 205 -24.43 -0.44 -34.80
C ASP A 205 -23.39 0.15 -35.78
N GLY A 206 -22.23 -0.51 -35.92
CA GLY A 206 -21.13 -0.11 -36.77
C GLY A 206 -20.11 0.81 -36.09
N GLN A 207 -20.28 1.14 -34.81
CA GLN A 207 -19.38 1.98 -34.03
C GLN A 207 -18.99 1.31 -32.71
N ILE A 208 -17.80 1.65 -32.21
CA ILE A 208 -17.37 1.26 -30.86
C ILE A 208 -17.58 2.47 -29.93
N ASP A 209 -18.67 2.50 -29.16
CA ASP A 209 -18.99 3.60 -28.24
C ASP A 209 -18.78 3.22 -26.77
N LEU A 210 -17.54 3.37 -26.28
CA LEU A 210 -17.22 3.13 -24.87
C LEU A 210 -17.81 4.16 -23.88
N TRP A 211 -18.42 5.23 -24.35
CA TRP A 211 -18.94 6.32 -23.52
C TRP A 211 -20.42 6.13 -23.20
N ASN A 212 -21.22 5.76 -24.20
CA ASN A 212 -22.68 5.71 -24.11
C ASN A 212 -23.26 4.32 -24.39
N SER A 213 -22.59 3.47 -25.17
CA SER A 213 -23.00 2.08 -25.33
C SER A 213 -22.45 1.25 -24.17
N LEU A 214 -23.34 0.90 -23.23
CA LEU A 214 -23.00 -0.02 -22.16
C LEU A 214 -22.64 -1.43 -22.68
N PRO A 215 -23.34 -2.00 -23.69
CA PRO A 215 -22.90 -3.22 -24.35
C PRO A 215 -21.45 -3.18 -24.83
N ASP A 216 -21.05 -2.16 -25.58
CA ASP A 216 -19.68 -2.02 -26.09
C ASP A 216 -18.67 -1.86 -24.97
N ALA A 217 -18.97 -1.00 -24.01
CA ALA A 217 -18.11 -0.75 -22.86
C ALA A 217 -17.82 -2.04 -22.07
N LEU A 218 -18.87 -2.81 -21.75
CA LEU A 218 -18.73 -4.05 -21.01
C LEU A 218 -18.05 -5.14 -21.84
N ALA A 219 -18.40 -5.27 -23.12
CA ALA A 219 -17.82 -6.27 -24.00
C ALA A 219 -16.34 -6.00 -24.25
N SER A 220 -15.94 -4.74 -24.41
CA SER A 220 -14.54 -4.34 -24.59
C SER A 220 -13.72 -4.60 -23.34
N ALA A 221 -14.26 -4.27 -22.16
CA ALA A 221 -13.62 -4.58 -20.87
C ALA A 221 -13.45 -6.10 -20.67
N ALA A 222 -14.49 -6.88 -20.98
CA ALA A 222 -14.45 -8.34 -20.89
C ALA A 222 -13.48 -8.96 -21.91
N ASN A 223 -13.43 -8.41 -23.14
CA ASN A 223 -12.50 -8.82 -24.18
C ASN A 223 -11.05 -8.59 -23.76
N TYR A 224 -10.74 -7.41 -23.22
CA TYR A 224 -9.42 -7.11 -22.65
C TYR A 224 -9.02 -8.12 -21.57
N LEU A 225 -9.87 -8.30 -20.54
CA LEU A 225 -9.54 -9.21 -19.43
C LEU A 225 -9.37 -10.66 -19.92
N SER A 226 -10.23 -11.12 -20.82
CA SER A 226 -10.15 -12.45 -21.42
C SER A 226 -8.84 -12.64 -22.19
N ALA A 227 -8.50 -11.69 -23.08
CA ALA A 227 -7.27 -11.71 -23.87
C ALA A 227 -6.01 -11.64 -23.00
N GLU A 228 -6.07 -10.93 -21.87
CA GLU A 228 -4.96 -10.81 -20.92
C GLU A 228 -4.74 -12.06 -20.04
N GLY A 229 -5.60 -13.07 -20.19
CA GLY A 229 -5.45 -14.39 -19.57
C GLY A 229 -6.37 -14.63 -18.37
N TRP A 230 -7.54 -13.99 -18.32
CA TRP A 230 -8.53 -14.26 -17.27
C TRP A 230 -8.91 -15.74 -17.20
N ASN A 231 -8.79 -16.33 -16.01
CA ASN A 231 -9.13 -17.72 -15.76
C ASN A 231 -10.46 -17.81 -15.01
N PRO A 232 -11.54 -18.34 -15.62
CA PRO A 232 -12.85 -18.42 -14.99
C PRO A 232 -12.92 -19.41 -13.81
N LYS A 233 -11.91 -20.26 -13.62
CA LYS A 233 -11.89 -21.27 -12.56
C LYS A 233 -11.40 -20.74 -11.21
N VAL A 234 -10.86 -19.52 -11.15
CA VAL A 234 -10.24 -18.97 -9.95
C VAL A 234 -10.66 -17.52 -9.73
N GLY A 235 -10.73 -17.09 -8.46
CA GLY A 235 -10.91 -15.68 -8.12
C GLY A 235 -9.63 -14.85 -8.32
N TRP A 236 -9.61 -13.63 -7.81
CA TRP A 236 -8.40 -12.81 -7.71
C TRP A 236 -7.45 -13.32 -6.62
N GLY A 237 -8.01 -13.79 -5.50
CA GLY A 237 -7.26 -14.21 -4.30
C GLY A 237 -8.17 -14.27 -3.09
N ARG A 238 -7.59 -14.58 -1.92
CA ARG A 238 -8.30 -14.62 -0.63
C ARG A 238 -7.42 -14.16 0.52
N GLU A 239 -8.03 -13.54 1.53
CA GLU A 239 -7.34 -13.19 2.78
C GLU A 239 -6.98 -14.46 3.56
N VAL A 240 -5.78 -14.48 4.12
CA VAL A 240 -5.24 -15.61 4.88
C VAL A 240 -4.62 -15.16 6.20
N VAL A 241 -4.54 -16.10 7.13
CA VAL A 241 -3.87 -15.97 8.43
C VAL A 241 -2.57 -16.77 8.37
N LEU A 242 -1.47 -16.10 8.73
CA LEU A 242 -0.16 -16.74 8.80
C LEU A 242 0.06 -17.42 10.15
N PRO A 243 0.79 -18.55 10.20
CA PRO A 243 1.17 -19.17 11.46
C PRO A 243 2.12 -18.27 12.26
N LYS A 244 2.13 -18.40 13.59
CA LYS A 244 2.97 -17.55 14.48
C LYS A 244 4.47 -17.59 14.13
N LYS A 245 4.95 -18.72 13.61
CA LYS A 245 6.34 -18.91 13.16
C LYS A 245 6.35 -19.10 11.64
N PHE A 246 6.02 -18.04 10.92
CA PHE A 246 6.03 -18.07 9.47
C PHE A 246 7.45 -17.95 8.91
N ASN A 247 7.76 -18.72 7.86
CA ASN A 247 9.03 -18.62 7.14
C ASN A 247 8.96 -17.48 6.11
N TRP A 248 9.56 -16.33 6.44
CA TRP A 248 9.57 -15.13 5.59
C TRP A 248 10.22 -15.34 4.22
N ALA A 249 11.07 -16.35 4.05
CA ALA A 249 11.66 -16.70 2.76
C ALA A 249 10.63 -17.21 1.73
N LEU A 250 9.43 -17.59 2.18
CA LEU A 250 8.35 -18.07 1.31
C LEU A 250 7.56 -16.94 0.63
N ILE A 251 7.68 -15.69 1.09
CA ILE A 251 6.95 -14.56 0.47
C ILE A 251 7.29 -14.46 -1.02
N GLU A 252 6.26 -14.19 -1.84
CA GLU A 252 6.36 -14.10 -3.30
C GLU A 252 6.86 -15.37 -4.02
N GLN A 253 6.96 -16.50 -3.32
CA GLN A 253 7.07 -17.80 -3.96
C GLN A 253 5.70 -18.23 -4.52
N LYS A 254 5.74 -19.00 -5.60
CA LYS A 254 4.54 -19.65 -6.15
C LYS A 254 4.47 -21.06 -5.60
N LYS A 255 3.36 -21.36 -4.93
CA LYS A 255 2.99 -22.69 -4.45
C LYS A 255 1.52 -22.91 -4.77
N THR A 256 1.10 -24.16 -4.86
CA THR A 256 -0.32 -24.51 -4.92
C THR A 256 -1.04 -24.10 -3.63
N ILE A 257 -2.36 -23.96 -3.67
CA ILE A 257 -3.17 -23.73 -2.46
C ILE A 257 -2.91 -24.86 -1.46
N GLU A 258 -2.85 -26.12 -1.91
CA GLU A 258 -2.54 -27.28 -1.08
C GLU A 258 -1.21 -27.12 -0.32
N GLU A 259 -0.12 -26.84 -1.03
CA GLU A 259 1.20 -26.61 -0.41
C GLU A 259 1.18 -25.42 0.57
N TRP A 260 0.44 -24.35 0.29
CA TRP A 260 0.32 -23.24 1.24
C TRP A 260 -0.40 -23.62 2.54
N LEU A 261 -1.42 -24.47 2.45
CA LEU A 261 -2.10 -25.00 3.62
C LEU A 261 -1.16 -25.90 4.45
N GLU A 262 -0.29 -26.67 3.80
CA GLU A 262 0.76 -27.48 4.46
C GLU A 262 1.81 -26.61 5.19
N GLU A 263 2.11 -25.41 4.68
CA GLU A 263 2.94 -24.41 5.38
C GLU A 263 2.24 -23.78 6.61
N GLY A 264 1.02 -24.21 6.93
CA GLY A 264 0.25 -23.77 8.08
C GLY A 264 -0.51 -22.45 7.89
N ILE A 265 -0.63 -21.99 6.64
CA ILE A 265 -1.52 -20.88 6.30
C ILE A 265 -2.97 -21.36 6.36
N SER A 266 -3.89 -20.53 6.83
CA SER A 266 -5.33 -20.79 6.76
C SER A 266 -6.08 -19.61 6.15
N PHE A 267 -7.23 -19.87 5.53
CA PHE A 267 -8.10 -18.78 5.06
C PHE A 267 -8.69 -18.01 6.25
N ALA A 268 -8.79 -16.69 6.12
CA ALA A 268 -9.26 -15.82 7.20
C ALA A 268 -10.78 -15.88 7.42
N ASP A 269 -11.52 -16.34 6.41
CA ASP A 269 -12.96 -16.62 6.50
C ASP A 269 -13.24 -18.12 6.35
N SER A 270 -14.44 -18.54 6.76
CA SER A 270 -14.89 -19.94 6.70
C SER A 270 -15.62 -20.27 5.40
N SER A 271 -15.53 -19.44 4.36
CA SER A 271 -16.21 -19.71 3.09
C SER A 271 -15.53 -20.88 2.38
N GLU A 272 -16.32 -21.69 1.69
CA GLU A 272 -15.85 -22.84 0.93
C GLU A 272 -14.76 -22.44 -0.08
N ILE A 273 -13.76 -23.31 -0.27
CA ILE A 273 -12.73 -23.14 -1.28
C ILE A 273 -13.28 -23.69 -2.59
N HIS A 274 -13.69 -22.81 -3.49
CA HIS A 274 -14.21 -23.22 -4.80
C HIS A 274 -13.11 -23.35 -5.84
N GLU A 275 -11.93 -22.79 -5.58
CA GLU A 275 -10.76 -22.92 -6.42
C GLU A 275 -10.14 -24.32 -6.29
N PRO A 276 -9.67 -24.95 -7.39
CA PRO A 276 -8.93 -26.21 -7.30
C PRO A 276 -7.71 -26.09 -6.38
N LEU A 277 -7.47 -27.05 -5.49
CA LEU A 277 -6.33 -26.98 -4.56
C LEU A 277 -4.96 -26.96 -5.27
N SER A 278 -4.89 -27.48 -6.49
CA SER A 278 -3.73 -27.39 -7.37
C SER A 278 -3.50 -26.00 -7.99
N THR A 279 -4.34 -25.01 -7.68
CA THR A 279 -4.22 -23.64 -8.17
C THR A 279 -2.95 -23.00 -7.63
N GLN A 280 -2.13 -22.46 -8.53
CA GLN A 280 -0.95 -21.69 -8.16
C GLN A 280 -1.37 -20.36 -7.50
N ALA A 281 -0.80 -20.11 -6.33
CA ALA A 281 -1.03 -18.93 -5.53
C ALA A 281 0.30 -18.35 -5.03
N GLU A 282 0.30 -17.03 -4.85
CA GLU A 282 1.44 -16.28 -4.34
C GLU A 282 1.02 -15.51 -3.08
N LEU A 283 1.79 -15.66 -2.01
CA LEU A 283 1.56 -14.95 -0.77
C LEU A 283 2.01 -13.48 -0.89
N PHE A 284 1.09 -12.57 -0.58
CA PHE A 284 1.29 -11.14 -0.71
C PHE A 284 0.83 -10.39 0.55
N LEU A 285 1.66 -9.46 1.04
CA LEU A 285 1.42 -8.66 2.25
C LEU A 285 1.45 -7.15 1.89
N PRO A 286 0.33 -6.55 1.46
CA PRO A 286 0.29 -5.15 1.00
C PRO A 286 0.68 -4.13 2.07
N ALA A 287 0.62 -4.52 3.34
CA ALA A 287 0.83 -3.66 4.50
C ALA A 287 1.81 -4.28 5.52
N GLY A 288 2.71 -5.14 5.03
CA GLY A 288 3.72 -5.85 5.84
C GLY A 288 3.15 -6.86 6.83
N VAL A 289 3.99 -7.38 7.73
CA VAL A 289 3.62 -8.49 8.65
C VAL A 289 2.41 -8.19 9.54
N HIS A 290 2.16 -6.91 9.79
CA HIS A 290 1.10 -6.43 10.66
C HIS A 290 -0.19 -6.13 9.89
N GLY A 291 -0.16 -6.11 8.56
CA GLY A 291 -1.32 -5.98 7.70
C GLY A 291 -2.07 -7.30 7.47
N PRO A 292 -3.14 -7.27 6.65
CA PRO A 292 -3.70 -8.48 6.08
C PRO A 292 -2.72 -9.15 5.12
N ALA A 293 -2.83 -10.47 4.98
CA ALA A 293 -2.08 -11.28 4.04
C ALA A 293 -3.04 -11.93 3.06
N PHE A 294 -2.60 -12.12 1.81
CA PHE A 294 -3.43 -12.66 0.74
C PHE A 294 -2.70 -13.76 -0.01
N LEU A 295 -3.40 -14.86 -0.29
CA LEU A 295 -3.02 -15.74 -1.38
C LEU A 295 -3.66 -15.19 -2.66
N THR A 296 -2.82 -14.71 -3.57
CA THR A 296 -3.24 -14.13 -4.86
C THR A 296 -3.07 -15.14 -5.98
N TYR A 297 -4.03 -15.20 -6.91
CA TYR A 297 -4.05 -16.16 -8.02
C TYR A 297 -3.71 -15.48 -9.36
N SER A 298 -3.81 -16.22 -10.47
CA SER A 298 -3.51 -15.70 -11.81
C SER A 298 -4.31 -14.45 -12.17
N ASN A 299 -5.59 -14.36 -11.75
CA ASN A 299 -6.44 -13.22 -12.07
C ASN A 299 -6.01 -11.94 -11.34
N PHE A 300 -5.30 -12.03 -10.21
CA PHE A 300 -4.70 -10.83 -9.60
C PHE A 300 -3.68 -10.18 -10.53
N ARG A 301 -2.90 -11.00 -11.27
CA ARG A 301 -1.95 -10.49 -12.27
C ARG A 301 -2.67 -9.87 -13.45
N VAL A 302 -3.82 -10.40 -13.87
CA VAL A 302 -4.65 -9.80 -14.92
C VAL A 302 -5.17 -8.42 -14.48
N ILE A 303 -5.63 -8.28 -13.23
CA ILE A 303 -6.05 -6.98 -12.69
C ILE A 303 -4.88 -5.99 -12.64
N LEU A 304 -3.67 -6.44 -12.30
CA LEU A 304 -2.47 -5.60 -12.31
C LEU A 304 -2.06 -5.12 -13.70
N LYS A 305 -2.42 -5.83 -14.78
CA LYS A 305 -2.19 -5.35 -16.15
C LYS A 305 -3.14 -4.20 -16.53
N TRP A 306 -4.36 -4.21 -15.99
CA TRP A 306 -5.30 -3.10 -16.14
C TRP A 306 -4.79 -1.83 -15.45
N ASN A 307 -4.39 -1.97 -14.19
CA ASN A 307 -3.72 -0.92 -13.45
C ASN A 307 -2.67 -1.53 -12.52
N ASN A 308 -1.41 -1.15 -12.73
CA ASN A 308 -0.26 -1.68 -12.01
C ASN A 308 -0.11 -1.13 -10.57
N SER A 309 -1.22 -1.05 -9.85
CA SER A 309 -1.30 -0.68 -8.44
C SER A 309 -1.85 -1.86 -7.65
N VAL A 310 -1.06 -2.32 -6.68
CA VAL A 310 -1.46 -3.41 -5.78
C VAL A 310 -2.72 -3.05 -4.98
N LEU A 311 -2.80 -1.81 -4.49
CA LEU A 311 -3.96 -1.33 -3.73
C LEU A 311 -5.21 -1.34 -4.61
N TYR A 312 -5.07 -0.89 -5.86
CA TYR A 312 -6.13 -0.97 -6.85
C TYR A 312 -6.56 -2.41 -7.09
N ALA A 313 -5.62 -3.33 -7.32
CA ALA A 313 -5.94 -4.72 -7.62
C ALA A 313 -6.65 -5.43 -6.46
N ILE A 314 -6.23 -5.18 -5.22
CA ILE A 314 -6.91 -5.67 -4.02
C ILE A 314 -8.29 -5.03 -3.90
N ALA A 315 -8.44 -3.74 -4.21
CA ALA A 315 -9.73 -3.07 -4.16
C ALA A 315 -10.71 -3.60 -5.20
N VAL A 316 -10.29 -3.82 -6.45
CA VAL A 316 -11.13 -4.44 -7.49
C VAL A 316 -11.55 -5.85 -7.07
N GLY A 317 -10.59 -6.67 -6.64
CA GLY A 317 -10.87 -8.01 -6.16
C GLY A 317 -11.84 -8.02 -4.98
N HIS A 318 -11.58 -7.19 -3.97
CA HIS A 318 -12.44 -7.10 -2.80
C HIS A 318 -13.81 -6.53 -3.15
N LEU A 319 -13.92 -5.53 -4.01
CA LEU A 319 -15.21 -5.00 -4.45
C LEU A 319 -16.02 -6.09 -5.16
N ALA A 320 -15.38 -6.87 -6.04
CA ALA A 320 -16.02 -8.00 -6.73
C ALA A 320 -16.54 -9.06 -5.74
N ASP A 321 -15.78 -9.39 -4.70
CA ASP A 321 -16.20 -10.27 -3.60
C ASP A 321 -17.41 -9.68 -2.85
N ARG A 322 -17.33 -8.39 -2.47
CA ARG A 322 -18.39 -7.72 -1.73
C ARG A 322 -19.69 -7.61 -2.53
N ILE A 323 -19.61 -7.46 -3.85
CA ILE A 323 -20.79 -7.44 -4.73
C ILE A 323 -21.57 -8.76 -4.61
N VAL A 324 -20.89 -9.90 -4.52
CA VAL A 324 -21.49 -11.25 -4.39
C VAL A 324 -21.57 -11.75 -2.95
N PHE A 325 -21.67 -10.83 -1.99
CA PHE A 325 -21.92 -11.11 -0.56
C PHE A 325 -20.81 -11.87 0.19
N ARG A 326 -19.60 -11.97 -0.37
CA ARG A 326 -18.45 -12.43 0.42
C ARG A 326 -18.11 -11.44 1.55
N PRO A 327 -17.55 -11.91 2.66
CA PRO A 327 -17.29 -11.08 3.84
C PRO A 327 -16.28 -9.96 3.55
N SER A 328 -16.29 -8.95 4.42
CA SER A 328 -15.19 -7.97 4.48
C SER A 328 -13.91 -8.64 4.96
N PHE A 329 -12.74 -8.06 4.65
CA PHE A 329 -11.51 -8.49 5.31
C PHE A 329 -11.64 -8.44 6.83
N SER A 330 -11.14 -9.49 7.47
CA SER A 330 -11.18 -9.71 8.91
C SER A 330 -10.28 -8.73 9.66
N LYS A 331 -9.17 -8.34 9.03
CA LYS A 331 -8.17 -7.45 9.63
C LYS A 331 -8.23 -6.05 9.02
N LYS A 332 -8.55 -5.06 9.85
CA LYS A 332 -8.34 -3.65 9.49
C LYS A 332 -6.91 -3.24 9.84
N TYR A 333 -6.24 -2.50 8.96
CA TYR A 333 -4.87 -2.05 9.19
C TYR A 333 -4.70 -0.57 8.86
N PHE A 334 -4.67 0.28 9.88
CA PHE A 334 -4.32 1.68 9.73
C PHE A 334 -2.82 1.84 9.96
N GLN A 335 -2.10 2.28 8.93
CA GLN A 335 -0.68 2.60 9.08
C GLN A 335 -0.51 3.71 10.10
N LYS A 336 0.32 3.50 11.13
CA LYS A 336 0.68 4.53 12.10
C LYS A 336 1.98 5.20 11.67
N GLY A 337 2.06 6.53 11.79
CA GLY A 337 3.24 7.33 11.46
C GLY A 337 3.00 8.32 10.32
N SER A 338 4.08 8.94 9.86
CA SER A 338 4.08 9.88 8.73
C SER A 338 3.68 9.20 7.43
N ALA A 339 3.01 9.91 6.52
CA ALA A 339 2.70 9.41 5.19
C ALA A 339 3.99 9.00 4.47
N PHE A 340 4.03 7.77 3.96
CA PHE A 340 5.12 7.29 3.09
C PHE A 340 4.93 7.94 1.71
N THR A 341 5.95 8.58 1.15
CA THR A 341 5.80 9.32 -0.12
C THR A 341 6.55 8.66 -1.28
N LEU A 342 6.32 9.15 -2.51
CA LEU A 342 7.10 8.75 -3.68
C LEU A 342 8.60 8.99 -3.44
N GLU A 343 8.94 10.15 -2.87
CA GLU A 343 10.32 10.50 -2.56
C GLU A 343 10.93 9.55 -1.53
N ASN A 344 10.15 9.08 -0.55
CA ASN A 344 10.60 8.05 0.39
C ASN A 344 10.85 6.70 -0.32
N ALA A 345 10.01 6.33 -1.28
CA ALA A 345 10.18 5.11 -2.06
C ALA A 345 11.43 5.16 -2.96
N GLN A 346 11.65 6.29 -3.64
CA GLN A 346 12.85 6.54 -4.45
C GLN A 346 14.11 6.47 -3.58
N GLU A 347 14.09 7.10 -2.41
CA GLU A 347 15.22 7.08 -1.50
C GLU A 347 15.53 5.67 -0.99
N ILE A 348 14.52 4.83 -0.70
CA ILE A 348 14.76 3.41 -0.39
C ILE A 348 15.50 2.72 -1.55
N GLN A 349 15.06 2.90 -2.80
CA GLN A 349 15.73 2.32 -3.97
C GLN A 349 17.17 2.83 -4.11
N GLU A 350 17.42 4.14 -3.89
CA GLU A 350 18.77 4.72 -3.89
C GLU A 350 19.67 4.10 -2.81
N LEU A 351 19.16 3.96 -1.59
CA LEU A 351 19.89 3.38 -0.47
C LEU A 351 20.21 1.90 -0.73
N LEU A 352 19.25 1.12 -1.27
CA LEU A 352 19.47 -0.27 -1.66
C LEU A 352 20.51 -0.39 -2.79
N SER A 353 20.46 0.50 -3.78
CA SER A 353 21.41 0.51 -4.89
C SER A 353 22.83 0.85 -4.42
N LYS A 354 22.98 1.83 -3.52
CA LYS A 354 24.27 2.14 -2.85
C LYS A 354 24.83 0.95 -2.07
N MET A 355 23.97 0.07 -1.57
CA MET A 355 24.36 -1.16 -0.86
C MET A 355 24.61 -2.36 -1.79
N GLY A 356 24.43 -2.20 -3.11
CA GLY A 356 24.54 -3.29 -4.08
C GLY A 356 23.39 -4.32 -4.00
N LEU A 357 22.28 -3.97 -3.35
CA LEU A 357 21.10 -4.84 -3.18
C LEU A 357 20.03 -4.61 -4.26
N TYR A 358 20.14 -3.53 -5.05
CA TYR A 358 19.16 -3.14 -6.06
C TYR A 358 19.85 -2.62 -7.33
N ASP A 359 19.48 -3.16 -8.49
CA ASP A 359 20.16 -2.98 -9.78
C ASP A 359 19.26 -2.41 -10.88
N SER A 360 18.10 -1.86 -10.51
CA SER A 360 17.07 -1.39 -11.44
C SER A 360 16.77 0.10 -11.25
N ASP A 361 15.84 0.63 -12.05
CA ASP A 361 15.52 2.06 -12.05
C ASP A 361 14.99 2.57 -10.70
N ILE A 362 15.31 3.82 -10.40
CA ILE A 362 14.90 4.53 -9.18
C ILE A 362 13.69 5.39 -9.53
N ASP A 363 12.52 4.75 -9.55
CA ASP A 363 11.26 5.31 -10.03
C ASP A 363 10.23 5.54 -8.91
N GLY A 364 10.56 5.11 -7.69
CA GLY A 364 9.68 5.10 -6.52
C GLY A 364 8.56 4.05 -6.60
N VAL A 365 8.55 3.22 -7.64
CA VAL A 365 7.64 2.09 -7.77
C VAL A 365 8.25 0.91 -7.03
N LEU A 366 7.65 0.57 -5.88
CA LEU A 366 8.11 -0.55 -5.06
C LEU A 366 7.60 -1.89 -5.60
N GLY A 367 8.01 -2.20 -6.84
CA GLY A 367 7.72 -3.44 -7.55
C GLY A 367 8.45 -4.65 -6.97
N ARG A 368 8.36 -5.79 -7.67
CA ARG A 368 8.93 -7.08 -7.20
C ARG A 368 10.41 -6.98 -6.86
N LYS A 369 11.22 -6.37 -7.74
CA LYS A 369 12.66 -6.18 -7.52
C LYS A 369 12.97 -5.32 -6.29
N SER A 370 12.24 -4.21 -6.11
CA SER A 370 12.39 -3.35 -4.93
C SER A 370 12.03 -4.11 -3.65
N ARG A 371 10.93 -4.88 -3.64
CA ARG A 371 10.53 -5.68 -2.47
C ARG A 371 11.51 -6.81 -2.16
N GLU A 372 12.07 -7.45 -3.18
CA GLU A 372 13.14 -8.44 -3.01
C GLU A 372 14.39 -7.82 -2.39
N ALA A 373 14.84 -6.68 -2.91
CA ALA A 373 15.96 -5.93 -2.34
C ALA A 373 15.69 -5.50 -0.88
N ILE A 374 14.47 -5.04 -0.57
CA ILE A 374 14.04 -4.73 0.79
C ILE A 374 14.11 -5.98 1.69
N ARG A 375 13.64 -7.15 1.23
CA ARG A 375 13.72 -8.39 2.01
C ARG A 375 15.17 -8.80 2.29
N ASN A 376 16.05 -8.65 1.30
CA ASN A 376 17.48 -8.94 1.46
C ASN A 376 18.10 -8.02 2.50
N PHE A 377 17.78 -6.72 2.45
CA PHE A 377 18.18 -5.76 3.48
C PHE A 377 17.61 -6.14 4.86
N GLN A 378 16.32 -6.42 4.96
CA GLN A 378 15.68 -6.81 6.22
C GLN A 378 16.34 -8.07 6.82
N THR A 379 16.64 -9.06 5.99
CA THR A 379 17.34 -10.29 6.40
C THR A 379 18.73 -10.00 6.93
N MET A 380 19.50 -9.14 6.24
CA MET A 380 20.86 -8.74 6.66
C MET A 380 20.90 -8.11 8.06
N TYR A 381 19.80 -7.47 8.49
CA TYR A 381 19.71 -6.77 9.78
C TYR A 381 18.76 -7.44 10.78
N ASP A 382 18.45 -8.73 10.60
CA ASP A 382 17.57 -9.51 11.47
C ASP A 382 16.17 -8.89 11.67
N LEU A 383 15.64 -8.23 10.64
CA LEU A 383 14.27 -7.74 10.59
C LEU A 383 13.35 -8.79 9.93
N PRO A 384 12.04 -8.80 10.22
CA PRO A 384 11.09 -9.60 9.45
C PRO A 384 11.21 -9.25 7.97
N ALA A 385 11.58 -10.23 7.14
CA ALA A 385 11.82 -10.06 5.71
C ALA A 385 10.50 -10.05 4.92
N ASP A 386 9.66 -9.06 5.20
CA ASP A 386 8.31 -8.92 4.63
C ASP A 386 8.27 -8.12 3.33
N GLY A 387 9.36 -7.45 2.97
CA GLY A 387 9.48 -6.64 1.75
C GLY A 387 8.68 -5.34 1.80
N TYR A 388 8.14 -4.97 2.97
CA TYR A 388 7.27 -3.81 3.11
C TYR A 388 8.06 -2.56 3.46
N ALA A 389 8.01 -1.58 2.57
CA ALA A 389 8.57 -0.26 2.82
C ALA A 389 7.65 0.59 3.68
N ASN A 390 8.24 1.27 4.65
CA ASN A 390 7.57 2.30 5.45
C ASN A 390 8.60 3.30 5.98
N ALA A 391 8.12 4.38 6.57
CA ALA A 391 8.97 5.44 7.12
C ALA A 391 10.00 4.90 8.14
N SER A 392 9.61 3.96 9.00
CA SER A 392 10.50 3.36 10.00
C SER A 392 11.64 2.58 9.35
N LEU A 393 11.39 1.84 8.26
CA LEU A 393 12.42 1.16 7.49
C LEU A 393 13.37 2.16 6.82
N LEU A 394 12.83 3.21 6.18
CA LEU A 394 13.64 4.23 5.53
C LEU A 394 14.59 4.93 6.52
N GLU A 395 14.09 5.32 7.70
CA GLU A 395 14.93 5.91 8.75
C GLU A 395 16.06 4.95 9.18
N PHE A 396 15.75 3.67 9.35
CA PHE A 396 16.75 2.66 9.67
C PHE A 396 17.80 2.52 8.55
N MET A 397 17.39 2.53 7.28
CA MET A 397 18.29 2.48 6.12
C MET A 397 19.18 3.72 6.01
N ARG A 398 18.62 4.92 6.18
CA ARG A 398 19.38 6.19 6.22
C ARG A 398 20.52 6.11 7.23
N LEU A 399 20.26 5.51 8.38
CA LEU A 399 21.26 5.35 9.43
C LEU A 399 22.31 4.30 9.09
N VAL A 400 21.93 3.19 8.49
CA VAL A 400 22.88 2.17 8.03
C VAL A 400 23.83 2.72 6.97
N VAL A 401 23.31 3.48 6.00
CA VAL A 401 24.09 3.98 4.86
C VAL A 401 24.87 5.26 5.20
N ASN A 402 24.26 6.21 5.92
CA ASN A 402 24.91 7.48 6.28
C ASN A 402 25.70 7.40 7.60
N GLY A 403 25.42 6.39 8.43
CA GLY A 403 26.05 6.18 9.74
C GLY A 403 27.38 5.42 9.66
N GLY A 404 28.19 5.67 8.64
CA GLY A 404 29.59 5.22 8.53
C GLY A 404 30.52 5.73 9.66
N GLU A 405 29.98 6.21 10.78
CA GLU A 405 30.70 6.32 12.04
C GLU A 405 30.04 5.38 13.07
N LYS A 406 30.75 4.30 13.42
CA LYS A 406 30.63 3.66 14.72
C LYS A 406 30.86 4.74 15.80
N ARG A 407 29.82 5.44 16.22
CA ARG A 407 29.84 6.15 17.49
C ARG A 407 29.52 5.14 18.58
N ASP A 408 30.53 4.83 19.38
CA ASP A 408 30.40 3.87 20.47
C ASP A 408 29.45 4.35 21.58
N ASN A 409 29.23 5.67 21.68
CA ASN A 409 28.44 6.30 22.74
C ASN A 409 27.19 7.03 22.20
N LEU A 410 26.08 6.90 22.95
CA LEU A 410 24.86 7.69 22.74
C LEU A 410 25.07 9.15 23.16
N THR A 411 24.41 10.07 22.47
CA THR A 411 24.24 11.45 22.95
C THR A 411 23.32 11.51 24.17
N PHE A 412 23.28 12.66 24.84
CA PHE A 412 22.38 12.88 25.98
C PHE A 412 20.91 12.65 25.60
N ASP A 413 20.46 13.22 24.48
CA ASP A 413 19.07 13.10 24.02
C ASP A 413 18.72 11.67 23.60
N GLU A 414 19.66 10.97 22.95
CA GLU A 414 19.51 9.55 22.61
C GLU A 414 19.46 8.67 23.87
N THR A 415 20.24 9.02 24.90
CA THR A 415 20.19 8.30 26.19
C THR A 415 18.85 8.55 26.91
N VAL A 416 18.35 9.78 26.89
CA VAL A 416 17.01 10.13 27.41
C VAL A 416 15.93 9.34 26.68
N GLU A 417 16.05 9.20 25.36
CA GLU A 417 15.10 8.46 24.55
C GLU A 417 15.15 6.95 24.81
N LEU A 418 16.35 6.37 24.88
CA LEU A 418 16.56 4.99 25.27
C LEU A 418 15.87 4.70 26.62
N GLN A 419 16.06 5.58 27.60
CA GLN A 419 15.40 5.47 28.91
C GLN A 419 13.87 5.55 28.80
N LYS A 420 13.32 6.42 27.95
CA LYS A 420 11.86 6.52 27.71
C LYS A 420 11.30 5.25 27.07
N ILE A 421 11.99 4.68 26.09
CA ILE A 421 11.59 3.43 25.44
C ILE A 421 11.57 2.28 26.45
N LEU A 422 12.63 2.14 27.24
CA LEU A 422 12.70 1.11 28.27
C LEU A 422 11.63 1.33 29.36
N ALA A 423 11.39 2.57 29.78
CA ALA A 423 10.39 2.90 30.79
C ALA A 423 8.98 2.54 30.31
N LYS A 424 8.62 2.95 29.09
CA LYS A 424 7.30 2.65 28.51
C LYS A 424 7.11 1.16 28.26
N GLY A 425 8.17 0.44 27.88
CA GLY A 425 8.16 -1.02 27.79
C GLY A 425 8.24 -1.75 29.14
N SER A 426 8.29 -1.03 30.26
CA SER A 426 8.45 -1.57 31.62
C SER A 426 9.73 -2.40 31.82
N TYR A 427 10.75 -2.17 31.01
CA TYR A 427 12.10 -2.73 31.14
C TYR A 427 12.96 -1.94 32.14
N TYR A 428 12.61 -0.68 32.40
CA TYR A 428 13.39 0.28 33.18
C TYR A 428 12.57 0.93 34.31
N ILE A 429 13.16 0.98 35.50
CA ILE A 429 12.62 1.66 36.70
C ILE A 429 13.74 2.53 37.27
N GLY A 430 13.90 3.73 36.72
CA GLY A 430 14.92 4.71 37.12
C GLY A 430 14.60 6.11 36.57
N PRO A 431 15.40 7.12 36.91
CA PRO A 431 15.18 8.49 36.42
C PRO A 431 15.46 8.60 34.91
N ILE A 432 14.69 9.40 34.18
CA ILE A 432 14.99 9.76 32.79
C ILE A 432 15.89 11.00 32.85
N ASP A 433 17.19 10.79 32.91
CA ASP A 433 18.19 11.82 33.23
C ASP A 433 19.31 11.92 32.18
N GLY A 434 19.23 11.15 31.09
CA GLY A 434 20.21 11.16 30.01
C GLY A 434 21.56 10.55 30.39
N LYS A 435 21.62 9.80 31.50
CA LYS A 435 22.84 9.12 31.96
C LYS A 435 22.72 7.60 31.81
N LEU A 436 23.78 6.97 31.30
CA LEU A 436 23.92 5.50 31.25
C LEU A 436 24.33 4.92 32.62
N GLY A 437 23.54 5.23 33.65
CA GLY A 437 23.73 4.67 34.99
C GLY A 437 23.36 3.20 35.07
N LYS A 438 23.67 2.56 36.21
CA LYS A 438 23.42 1.13 36.45
C LYS A 438 21.98 0.70 36.11
N ALA A 439 20.98 1.49 36.51
CA ALA A 439 19.58 1.18 36.21
C ALA A 439 19.28 1.17 34.69
N THR A 440 19.89 2.10 33.94
CA THR A 440 19.71 2.19 32.48
C THR A 440 20.33 0.95 31.82
N LEU A 441 21.54 0.57 32.22
CA LEU A 441 22.24 -0.62 31.71
C LEU A 441 21.50 -1.92 32.04
N ASP A 442 21.01 -2.07 33.28
CA ASP A 442 20.21 -3.23 33.69
C ASP A 442 18.91 -3.35 32.86
N GLY A 443 18.28 -2.22 32.53
CA GLY A 443 17.10 -2.16 31.68
C GLY A 443 17.40 -2.57 30.24
N VAL A 444 18.54 -2.11 29.70
CA VAL A 444 19.03 -2.49 28.38
C VAL A 444 19.32 -3.99 28.29
N GLU A 445 20.01 -4.56 29.27
CA GLU A 445 20.34 -5.99 29.26
C GLU A 445 19.10 -6.87 29.36
N LEU A 446 18.11 -6.46 30.17
CA LEU A 446 16.81 -7.13 30.18
C LEU A 446 16.14 -7.07 28.82
N TYR A 447 16.11 -5.88 28.21
CA TYR A 447 15.52 -5.68 26.90
C TYR A 447 16.17 -6.58 25.85
N LYS A 448 17.52 -6.60 25.78
CA LYS A 448 18.26 -7.47 24.86
C LYS A 448 17.92 -8.94 25.07
N LYS A 449 17.84 -9.39 26.32
CA LYS A 449 17.48 -10.77 26.66
C LYS A 449 16.08 -11.15 26.17
N VAL A 450 15.12 -10.24 26.29
CA VAL A 450 13.74 -10.46 25.81
C VAL A 450 13.70 -10.60 24.29
N TYR A 451 14.47 -9.79 23.58
CA TYR A 451 14.49 -9.77 22.11
C TYR A 451 15.60 -10.60 21.46
N GLY A 452 16.32 -11.42 22.24
CA GLY A 452 17.40 -12.27 21.73
C GLY A 452 18.56 -11.50 21.11
N LEU A 453 18.79 -10.25 21.51
CA LEU A 453 19.86 -9.41 20.98
C LEU A 453 21.20 -9.76 21.63
N SER A 454 22.28 -9.77 20.84
CA SER A 454 23.64 -10.04 21.31
C SER A 454 24.12 -9.06 22.39
N SER A 455 24.89 -9.55 23.37
CA SER A 455 25.59 -8.69 24.34
C SER A 455 26.60 -7.80 23.61
N GLY A 456 26.41 -6.48 23.70
CA GLY A 456 27.20 -5.49 22.97
C GLY A 456 27.02 -4.08 23.55
N ALA A 457 27.78 -3.11 23.07
CA ALA A 457 27.77 -1.74 23.59
C ALA A 457 26.36 -1.10 23.53
N VAL A 458 26.05 -0.25 24.50
CA VAL A 458 24.83 0.58 24.47
C VAL A 458 25.09 1.78 23.58
N ASN A 459 24.84 1.58 22.29
CA ASN A 459 25.14 2.54 21.24
C ASN A 459 23.89 2.85 20.41
N ARG A 460 24.05 3.73 19.41
CA ARG A 460 22.93 4.20 18.59
C ARG A 460 22.26 3.06 17.83
N ALA A 461 23.02 2.10 17.32
CA ALA A 461 22.46 0.93 16.63
C ALA A 461 21.48 0.14 17.53
N LEU A 462 21.79 -0.01 18.81
CA LEU A 462 20.88 -0.63 19.76
C LEU A 462 19.63 0.23 20.00
N LEU A 463 19.79 1.55 20.17
CA LEU A 463 18.67 2.48 20.36
C LEU A 463 17.69 2.44 19.17
N GLU A 464 18.17 2.33 17.94
CA GLU A 464 17.30 2.26 16.77
C GLU A 464 16.57 0.93 16.66
N LYS A 465 17.25 -0.20 16.94
CA LYS A 465 16.58 -1.51 17.11
C LYS A 465 15.47 -1.40 18.16
N MET A 466 15.74 -0.69 19.26
CA MET A 466 14.78 -0.42 20.30
C MET A 466 13.62 0.46 19.83
N ARG A 467 13.84 1.51 19.02
CA ARG A 467 12.78 2.36 18.45
C ARG A 467 11.85 1.58 17.53
N VAL A 468 12.41 0.81 16.60
CA VAL A 468 11.63 -0.03 15.67
C VAL A 468 10.75 -1.00 16.46
N GLN A 469 11.32 -1.69 17.44
CA GLN A 469 10.59 -2.66 18.24
C GLN A 469 9.62 -2.01 19.24
N PHE A 470 9.93 -0.80 19.73
CA PHE A 470 9.04 -0.04 20.60
C PHE A 470 7.79 0.47 19.86
N ALA A 471 7.96 0.93 18.62
CA ALA A 471 6.85 1.24 17.73
C ALA A 471 5.97 0.00 17.51
N ARG A 472 6.57 -1.17 17.25
CA ARG A 472 5.87 -2.46 17.14
C ARG A 472 5.06 -2.84 18.40
N ASN A 473 5.56 -2.55 19.60
CA ASN A 473 4.89 -2.92 20.86
C ASN A 473 3.70 -2.00 21.21
N LEU A 474 3.83 -0.68 20.96
CA LEU A 474 2.74 0.28 21.19
C LEU A 474 1.50 0.00 20.33
N GLU A 475 1.68 -0.71 19.22
CA GLU A 475 0.60 -1.11 18.32
C GLU A 475 -0.28 -2.24 18.86
N ASN A 476 0.25 -3.09 19.73
CA ASN A 476 -0.42 -4.31 20.19
C ASN A 476 -1.11 -4.18 21.56
N GLY A 477 -0.83 -3.12 22.34
CA GLY A 477 -1.45 -2.90 23.64
C GLY A 477 -1.11 -3.95 24.72
N GLU A 478 -0.19 -4.88 24.44
CA GLU A 478 0.19 -5.96 25.37
C GLU A 478 1.59 -5.76 25.94
N LEU A 479 1.70 -5.82 27.27
CA LEU A 479 2.98 -5.93 27.97
C LEU A 479 3.61 -7.30 27.72
N ASP A 480 4.92 -7.31 27.47
CA ASP A 480 5.72 -8.51 27.23
C ASP A 480 5.59 -9.54 28.36
N PRO A 481 5.49 -10.86 28.08
CA PRO A 481 5.30 -11.91 29.11
C PRO A 481 6.40 -11.96 30.18
N LEU A 482 7.67 -11.73 29.83
CA LEU A 482 8.78 -11.71 30.80
C LEU A 482 8.73 -10.47 31.68
N VAL A 483 8.25 -9.36 31.12
CA VAL A 483 7.98 -8.12 31.85
C VAL A 483 6.78 -8.26 32.78
N LYS A 484 5.69 -8.90 32.32
CA LYS A 484 4.54 -9.25 33.16
C LYS A 484 4.95 -10.10 34.35
N GLU A 485 5.79 -11.13 34.15
CA GLU A 485 6.30 -11.97 35.24
C GLU A 485 7.23 -11.21 36.19
N LYS A 486 8.11 -10.34 35.67
CA LYS A 486 8.99 -9.50 36.50
C LYS A 486 8.19 -8.49 37.34
N LEU A 487 7.21 -7.82 36.74
CA LEU A 487 6.30 -6.89 37.44
C LEU A 487 5.49 -7.63 38.50
N ARG A 488 4.98 -8.82 38.20
CA ARG A 488 4.28 -9.68 39.17
C ARG A 488 5.17 -9.99 40.37
N ARG A 489 6.42 -10.41 40.15
CA ARG A 489 7.39 -10.67 41.23
C ARG A 489 7.71 -9.42 42.06
N GLN A 490 7.86 -8.26 41.43
CA GLN A 490 8.12 -7.00 42.12
C GLN A 490 6.90 -6.52 42.94
N GLU A 491 5.68 -6.72 42.43
CA GLU A 491 4.46 -6.44 43.20
C GLU A 491 4.32 -7.36 44.40
N GLU A 492 4.62 -8.65 44.24
CA GLU A 492 4.65 -9.63 45.33
C GLU A 492 5.67 -9.23 46.40
N GLU A 493 6.86 -8.79 46.00
CA GLU A 493 7.90 -8.31 46.90
C GLU A 493 7.49 -7.02 47.63
N LYS A 494 6.91 -6.04 46.92
CA LYS A 494 6.34 -4.82 47.54
C LYS A 494 5.22 -5.16 48.54
N LYS A 495 4.35 -6.12 48.21
CA LYS A 495 3.30 -6.62 49.12
C LYS A 495 3.92 -7.29 50.35
N ARG A 496 4.97 -8.12 50.19
CA ARG A 496 5.71 -8.74 51.30
C ARG A 496 6.38 -7.70 52.21
N LEU A 497 7.04 -6.69 51.65
CA LEU A 497 7.68 -5.61 52.41
C LEU A 497 6.66 -4.76 53.19
N LYS A 498 5.52 -4.41 52.57
CA LYS A 498 4.40 -3.73 53.25
C LYS A 498 3.82 -4.59 54.38
N ALA A 499 3.63 -5.89 54.16
CA ALA A 499 3.15 -6.81 55.18
C ALA A 499 4.12 -6.92 56.37
N ASN A 500 5.43 -6.98 56.11
CA ASN A 500 6.45 -7.00 57.16
C ASN A 500 6.52 -5.68 57.94
N LYS A 501 6.37 -4.53 57.26
CA LYS A 501 6.28 -3.22 57.91
C LYS A 501 5.04 -3.14 58.83
N ASN A 502 3.89 -3.61 58.36
CA ASN A 502 2.64 -3.64 59.14
C ASN A 502 2.73 -4.61 60.33
N LYS A 503 3.36 -5.78 60.17
CA LYS A 503 3.63 -6.71 61.29
C LYS A 503 4.55 -6.08 62.34
N ARG A 504 5.61 -5.36 61.93
CA ARG A 504 6.50 -4.61 62.84
C ARG A 504 5.76 -3.50 63.59
N LEU A 505 4.89 -2.75 62.90
CA LEU A 505 4.04 -1.71 63.51
C LEU A 505 3.04 -2.29 64.51
N LYS A 506 2.39 -3.42 64.19
CA LYS A 506 1.49 -4.12 65.12
C LYS A 506 2.26 -4.61 66.35
N LYS A 507 3.41 -5.28 66.18
CA LYS A 507 4.27 -5.69 67.31
C LYS A 507 4.69 -4.51 68.18
N LYS A 508 5.11 -3.38 67.59
CA LYS A 508 5.44 -2.16 68.36
C LYS A 508 4.23 -1.65 69.16
N LYS A 509 3.03 -1.60 68.57
CA LYS A 509 1.80 -1.21 69.29
C LYS A 509 1.49 -2.16 70.44
N THR A 510 1.58 -3.48 70.24
CA THR A 510 1.33 -4.48 71.29
C THR A 510 2.37 -4.39 72.41
N THR A 511 3.64 -4.15 72.09
CA THR A 511 4.70 -3.94 73.09
C THR A 511 4.43 -2.68 73.91
N VAL A 512 4.10 -1.55 73.27
CA VAL A 512 3.75 -0.28 73.95
C VAL A 512 2.52 -0.44 74.86
N GLN A 513 1.51 -1.21 74.41
CA GLN A 513 0.29 -1.46 75.19
C GLN A 513 0.58 -2.38 76.39
N LYS A 514 1.48 -3.36 76.24
CA LYS A 514 1.98 -4.19 77.35
C LYS A 514 2.82 -3.38 78.34
N THR A 515 3.73 -2.51 77.90
CA THR A 515 4.48 -1.63 78.82
C THR A 515 3.56 -0.66 79.57
N LYS A 516 2.56 -0.07 78.92
CA LYS A 516 1.54 0.77 79.60
C LYS A 516 0.74 -0.01 80.66
N LYS A 517 0.29 -1.23 80.35
CA LYS A 517 -0.39 -2.10 81.34
C LYS A 517 0.52 -2.50 82.51
N THR A 518 1.81 -2.72 82.25
CA THR A 518 2.79 -3.10 83.29
C THR A 518 3.15 -1.92 84.18
N ALA A 519 3.25 -0.71 83.62
CA ALA A 519 3.44 0.54 84.36
C ALA A 519 2.21 0.89 85.22
N SER A 520 0.99 0.71 84.69
CA SER A 520 -0.25 0.89 85.46
C SER A 520 -0.39 -0.10 86.62
N ARG A 521 -0.02 -1.39 86.42
CA ARG A 521 0.04 -2.38 87.51
C ARG A 521 1.12 -2.10 88.55
N LYS A 522 2.26 -1.52 88.17
CA LYS A 522 3.31 -1.10 89.13
C LYS A 522 2.92 0.19 89.88
N GLY A 523 2.16 1.10 89.26
CA GLY A 523 1.61 2.30 89.91
C GLY A 523 0.54 1.99 90.96
N LEU A 524 -0.30 0.97 90.73
CA LEU A 524 -1.28 0.50 91.72
C LEU A 524 -0.68 -0.24 92.92
N LYS A 525 0.57 -0.75 92.82
CA LYS A 525 1.28 -1.39 93.95
C LYS A 525 2.13 -0.43 94.78
N LYS A 526 2.14 0.86 94.44
CA LYS A 526 2.93 1.91 95.12
C LYS A 526 2.05 3.02 95.74
N ARG A 527 0.74 2.77 95.86
CA ARG A 527 -0.20 3.62 96.59
C ARG A 527 -0.73 2.88 97.80
#